data_AF-A0A3D5I4K7-F1
#
_entry.id   AF-A0A3D5I4K7-F1
#
_cell.length_a   1.000
_cell.length_b   1.000
_cell.length_c   1.000
_cell.angle_alpha   90.00
_cell.angle_beta   90.00
_cell.angle_gamma   90.00
#
_symmetry.space_group_name_H-M   'P 1'
#
loop_
_entity.id
_entity.type
_entity.pdbx_description
1 polymer ?
#
loop_
_entity_poly.entity_id
_entity_poly.type
_entity_poly.pdbx_seq_one_letter_code
_entity_poly.pdbx_strand_id
1 'polypeptide(L)'
;MSFVSRLFISMRSREIGADAFGNRYYEARKPDRLGRIKRFVVYNGTAEASKVPADWHGWLHHTEDTPPPAEGYARRGWQKEHLPNLTGTIHAHRPAGHLMKGGRRRRTTGDYEAWNPEQE
;
A
#
# COMPACT_ATOMS: atom_id res chain seq x y z
N MET A 1 -16.97 6.37 -10.10
CA MET A 1 -17.10 5.24 -11.05
C MET A 1 -18.49 5.26 -11.65
N SER A 2 -18.65 5.08 -12.97
CA SER A 2 -19.95 5.15 -13.65
C SER A 2 -20.82 3.92 -13.34
N PHE A 3 -22.15 4.10 -13.32
CA PHE A 3 -23.14 3.02 -13.17
C PHE A 3 -22.94 1.91 -14.21
N VAL A 4 -22.67 2.31 -15.47
CA VAL A 4 -22.43 1.39 -16.59
C VAL A 4 -21.25 0.46 -16.28
N SER A 5 -20.15 1.00 -15.75
CA SER A 5 -18.98 0.21 -15.37
C SER A 5 -19.30 -0.82 -14.29
N ARG A 6 -20.13 -0.46 -13.29
CA ARG A 6 -20.53 -1.40 -12.21
C ARG A 6 -21.37 -2.55 -12.76
N LEU A 7 -22.29 -2.27 -13.69
CA LEU A 7 -23.09 -3.29 -14.35
C LEU A 7 -22.21 -4.26 -15.16
N PHE A 8 -21.29 -3.72 -15.97
CA PHE A 8 -20.36 -4.55 -16.75
C PHE A 8 -19.48 -5.45 -15.88
N ILE A 9 -18.97 -4.94 -14.76
CA ILE A 9 -18.17 -5.73 -13.81
C ILE A 9 -19.03 -6.84 -13.19
N SER A 10 -20.25 -6.53 -12.73
CA SER A 10 -21.15 -7.53 -12.16
C SER A 10 -21.49 -8.66 -13.15
N MET A 11 -21.68 -8.33 -14.43
CA MET A 11 -21.97 -9.33 -15.47
C MET A 11 -20.76 -10.20 -15.82
N ARG A 12 -19.55 -9.64 -15.84
CA ARG A 12 -18.34 -10.31 -16.37
C ARG A 12 -17.41 -10.86 -15.30
N SER A 13 -17.63 -10.51 -14.04
CA SER A 13 -16.74 -10.83 -12.94
C SER A 13 -17.49 -11.36 -11.73
N ARG A 14 -16.75 -11.97 -10.81
CA ARG A 14 -17.20 -12.42 -9.51
C ARG A 14 -16.50 -11.58 -8.44
N GLU A 15 -17.25 -11.06 -7.48
CA GLU A 15 -16.68 -10.40 -6.31
C GLU A 15 -16.09 -11.47 -5.38
N ILE A 16 -14.84 -11.29 -5.00
CA ILE A 16 -14.09 -12.22 -4.16
C ILE A 16 -14.08 -11.73 -2.71
N GLY A 17 -13.91 -10.43 -2.50
CA GLY A 17 -13.95 -9.83 -1.18
C GLY A 17 -13.62 -8.34 -1.21
N ALA A 18 -13.50 -7.77 -0.02
CA ALA A 18 -13.10 -6.38 0.18
C ALA A 18 -12.02 -6.32 1.26
N ASP A 19 -11.15 -5.31 1.19
CA ASP A 19 -10.20 -5.01 2.26
C ASP A 19 -10.78 -4.03 3.30
N ALA A 20 -10.01 -3.79 4.36
CA ALA A 20 -10.35 -2.84 5.41
C ALA A 20 -10.42 -1.38 4.94
N PHE A 21 -9.83 -1.05 3.78
CA PHE A 21 -9.82 0.29 3.19
C PHE A 21 -11.00 0.51 2.22
N GLY A 22 -11.82 -0.51 2.00
CA GLY A 22 -12.99 -0.49 1.13
C GLY A 22 -12.69 -0.77 -0.35
N ASN A 23 -11.45 -1.16 -0.70
CA ASN A 23 -11.15 -1.65 -2.04
C ASN A 23 -11.82 -3.01 -2.23
N ARG A 24 -12.38 -3.24 -3.42
CA ARG A 24 -13.09 -4.48 -3.74
C ARG A 24 -12.34 -5.26 -4.80
N TYR A 25 -12.26 -6.57 -4.59
CA TYR A 25 -11.46 -7.48 -5.40
C TYR A 25 -12.35 -8.40 -6.22
N TYR A 26 -11.99 -8.54 -7.49
CA TYR A 26 -12.78 -9.24 -8.47
C TYR A 26 -11.95 -10.21 -9.30
N GLU A 27 -12.60 -11.28 -9.71
CA GLU A 27 -12.06 -12.26 -10.63
C GLU A 27 -12.94 -12.31 -11.89
N ALA A 28 -12.33 -12.35 -13.08
CA ALA A 28 -13.07 -12.48 -14.33
C ALA A 28 -13.69 -13.88 -14.46
N ARG A 29 -14.95 -13.95 -14.92
CA ARG A 29 -15.66 -15.23 -15.12
C ARG A 29 -15.11 -16.05 -16.28
N LYS A 30 -14.43 -15.40 -17.24
CA LYS A 30 -13.87 -16.04 -18.43
C LYS A 30 -12.36 -15.78 -18.48
N PRO A 31 -11.56 -16.78 -18.87
CA PRO A 31 -10.14 -16.59 -19.09
C PRO A 31 -9.90 -15.65 -20.27
N ASP A 32 -8.75 -14.99 -20.26
CA ASP A 32 -8.26 -14.25 -21.42
C ASP A 32 -7.80 -15.20 -22.54
N ARG A 33 -7.38 -14.63 -23.68
CA ARG A 33 -6.83 -15.37 -24.83
C ARG A 33 -5.70 -16.34 -24.49
N LEU A 34 -4.97 -16.06 -23.40
CA LEU A 34 -3.87 -16.89 -22.90
C LEU A 34 -4.31 -17.93 -21.85
N GLY A 35 -5.61 -18.13 -21.65
CA GLY A 35 -6.15 -19.07 -20.66
C GLY A 35 -6.09 -18.59 -19.21
N ARG A 36 -5.60 -17.37 -18.95
CA ARG A 36 -5.46 -16.84 -17.58
C ARG A 36 -6.71 -16.10 -17.13
N ILE A 37 -7.13 -16.38 -15.90
CA ILE A 37 -8.20 -15.64 -15.25
C ILE A 37 -7.66 -14.29 -14.76
N LYS A 38 -8.31 -13.18 -15.15
CA LYS A 38 -7.89 -11.84 -14.72
C LYS A 38 -8.38 -11.55 -13.31
N ARG A 39 -7.48 -11.13 -12.42
CA ARG A 39 -7.77 -10.56 -11.11
C ARG A 39 -7.60 -9.05 -11.18
N PHE A 40 -8.51 -8.29 -10.59
CA PHE A 40 -8.42 -6.84 -10.55
C PHE A 40 -9.09 -6.27 -9.31
N VAL A 41 -8.73 -5.03 -8.99
CA VAL A 41 -9.24 -4.28 -7.85
C VAL A 41 -10.02 -3.06 -8.34
N VAL A 42 -11.12 -2.77 -7.65
CA VAL A 42 -11.85 -1.51 -7.76
C VAL A 42 -11.56 -0.71 -6.50
N TYR A 43 -10.79 0.37 -6.65
CA TYR A 43 -10.36 1.21 -5.55
C TYR A 43 -11.52 2.01 -4.94
N ASN A 44 -11.42 2.22 -3.62
CA ASN A 44 -12.23 3.21 -2.93
C ASN A 44 -11.63 4.62 -3.15
N GLY A 45 -12.31 5.43 -3.96
CA GLY A 45 -11.85 6.78 -4.33
C GLY A 45 -10.82 6.78 -5.45
N THR A 46 -9.78 7.62 -5.32
CA THR A 46 -8.73 7.76 -6.35
C THR A 46 -7.94 6.46 -6.50
N ALA A 47 -7.84 5.98 -7.74
CA ALA A 47 -7.07 4.79 -8.09
C ALA A 47 -5.57 5.06 -7.89
N GLU A 48 -4.94 4.28 -7.02
CA GLU A 48 -3.52 4.37 -6.70
C GLU A 48 -3.05 2.97 -6.29
N ALA A 49 -2.02 2.46 -6.97
CA ALA A 49 -1.67 1.04 -6.93
C ALA A 49 -1.24 0.56 -5.54
N SER A 50 -0.54 1.41 -4.78
CA SER A 50 -0.05 1.05 -3.45
C SER A 50 -1.10 1.12 -2.34
N LYS A 51 -2.35 1.48 -2.65
CA LYS A 51 -3.48 1.33 -1.70
C LYS A 51 -3.87 -0.12 -1.43
N VAL A 52 -3.43 -1.06 -2.26
CA VAL A 52 -3.66 -2.49 -2.03
C VAL A 52 -2.81 -2.95 -0.84
N PRO A 53 -3.42 -3.47 0.25
CA PRO A 53 -2.68 -3.99 1.39
C PRO A 53 -1.91 -5.27 1.04
N ALA A 54 -0.90 -5.58 1.85
CA ALA A 54 -0.06 -6.77 1.68
C ALA A 54 -0.88 -8.07 1.56
N ASP A 55 -1.93 -8.22 2.38
CA ASP A 55 -2.80 -9.40 2.42
C ASP A 55 -3.46 -9.69 1.06
N TRP A 56 -3.85 -8.65 0.33
CA TRP A 56 -4.50 -8.78 -0.98
C TRP A 56 -3.52 -8.69 -2.15
N HIS A 57 -2.32 -8.14 -1.93
CA HIS A 57 -1.31 -7.96 -2.96
C HIS A 57 -0.84 -9.30 -3.53
N GLY A 58 -0.58 -10.30 -2.69
CA GLY A 58 -0.16 -11.63 -3.13
C GLY A 58 -1.18 -12.31 -4.06
N TRP A 59 -2.46 -12.30 -3.65
CA TRP A 59 -3.54 -12.85 -4.46
C TRP A 59 -3.75 -12.07 -5.76
N LEU A 60 -3.76 -10.74 -5.71
CA LEU A 60 -3.97 -9.89 -6.89
C LEU A 60 -2.91 -10.11 -7.97
N HIS A 61 -1.67 -10.36 -7.56
CA HIS A 61 -0.52 -10.57 -8.44
C HIS A 61 -0.24 -12.05 -8.77
N HIS A 62 -1.17 -12.96 -8.47
CA HIS A 62 -1.00 -14.40 -8.69
C HIS A 62 0.21 -15.02 -7.98
N THR A 63 0.68 -14.40 -6.90
CA THR A 63 1.68 -15.02 -6.01
C THR A 63 1.01 -16.08 -5.13
N GLU A 64 -0.24 -15.82 -4.73
CA GLU A 64 -1.07 -16.76 -3.99
C GLU A 64 -2.30 -17.14 -4.82
N ASP A 65 -2.65 -18.43 -4.81
CA ASP A 65 -3.82 -18.92 -5.54
C ASP A 65 -5.12 -18.55 -4.84
N THR A 66 -5.13 -18.58 -3.52
CA THR A 66 -6.29 -18.30 -2.67
C THR A 66 -6.33 -16.84 -2.21
N PRO A 67 -7.52 -16.23 -2.11
CA PRO A 67 -7.64 -14.91 -1.50
C PRO A 67 -7.31 -14.97 0.00
N PRO A 68 -7.00 -13.83 0.63
CA PRO A 68 -6.77 -13.80 2.07
C PRO A 68 -7.99 -14.32 2.84
N PRO A 69 -7.80 -14.93 4.03
CA PRO A 69 -8.89 -15.38 4.89
C PRO A 69 -9.87 -14.25 5.24
N ALA A 70 -11.14 -14.59 5.51
CA ALA A 70 -12.16 -13.59 5.83
C ALA A 70 -11.82 -12.81 7.11
N GLU A 71 -11.19 -13.46 8.08
CA GLU A 71 -10.72 -12.87 9.35
C GLU A 71 -9.37 -12.15 9.19
N GLY A 72 -8.75 -12.23 8.01
CA GLY A 72 -7.39 -11.76 7.76
C GLY A 72 -6.30 -12.65 8.34
N TYR A 73 -5.05 -12.30 8.07
CA TYR A 73 -3.90 -13.01 8.62
C TYR A 73 -3.60 -12.59 10.07
N ALA A 74 -3.06 -13.52 10.86
CA ALA A 74 -2.65 -13.24 12.23
C ALA A 74 -1.53 -12.18 12.27
N ARG A 75 -1.84 -11.03 12.87
CA ARG A 75 -0.88 -9.92 12.98
C ARG A 75 0.12 -10.15 14.11
N ARG A 76 1.37 -9.76 13.87
CA ARG A 76 2.44 -9.78 14.88
C ARG A 76 2.62 -8.38 15.48
N GLY A 77 3.05 -8.27 16.74
CA GLY A 77 3.14 -6.97 17.44
C GLY A 77 4.10 -5.94 16.82
N TRP A 78 5.03 -6.39 15.97
CA TRP A 78 5.95 -5.51 15.23
C TRP A 78 5.43 -5.10 13.85
N GLN A 79 4.34 -5.71 13.37
CA GLN A 79 3.77 -5.39 12.07
C GLN A 79 3.05 -4.04 12.14
N LYS A 80 3.34 -3.20 11.15
CA LYS A 80 2.68 -1.91 11.00
C LYS A 80 1.42 -2.06 10.15
N GLU A 81 0.48 -1.16 10.35
CA GLU A 81 -0.66 -1.02 9.46
C GLU A 81 -0.21 -0.60 8.06
N HIS A 82 -0.96 -1.04 7.04
CA HIS A 82 -0.69 -0.69 5.67
C HIS A 82 -0.83 0.81 5.45
N LEU A 83 0.16 1.41 4.80
CA LEU A 83 0.13 2.79 4.37
C LEU A 83 0.41 2.84 2.86
N PRO A 84 -0.41 3.55 2.08
CA PRO A 84 -0.11 3.78 0.67
C PRO A 84 1.14 4.63 0.51
N ASN A 85 1.64 4.73 -0.71
CA ASN A 85 2.79 5.54 -1.07
C ASN A 85 2.46 7.03 -0.93
N LEU A 86 3.08 7.67 0.06
CA LEU A 86 2.89 9.09 0.38
C LEU A 86 3.87 10.01 -0.37
N THR A 87 4.62 9.50 -1.35
CA THR A 87 5.55 10.29 -2.15
C THR A 87 4.82 11.47 -2.83
N GLY A 88 5.47 12.64 -2.88
CA GLY A 88 4.88 13.85 -3.44
C GLY A 88 3.84 14.54 -2.53
N THR A 89 3.52 13.98 -1.36
CA THR A 89 2.62 14.61 -0.37
C THR A 89 3.40 15.27 0.77
N ILE A 90 2.71 16.02 1.62
CA ILE A 90 3.29 16.57 2.85
C ILE A 90 3.81 15.48 3.80
N HIS A 91 3.23 14.27 3.74
CA HIS A 91 3.57 13.12 4.57
C HIS A 91 4.67 12.22 3.98
N ALA A 92 5.31 12.63 2.88
CA ALA A 92 6.41 11.87 2.29
C ALA A 92 7.53 11.60 3.29
N HIS A 93 8.11 10.40 3.23
CA HIS A 93 9.27 10.04 4.05
C HIS A 93 10.45 10.96 3.72
N ARG A 94 11.06 11.54 4.76
CA ARG A 94 12.25 12.39 4.65
C ARG A 94 13.37 11.82 5.53
N PRO A 95 14.60 11.69 5.01
CA PRO A 95 15.73 11.23 5.81
C PRO A 95 16.11 12.26 6.89
N ALA A 96 16.87 11.81 7.90
CA ALA A 96 17.48 12.73 8.86
C ALA A 96 18.42 13.70 8.12
N GLY A 97 18.45 14.97 8.55
CA GLY A 97 19.21 16.03 7.86
C GLY A 97 18.47 16.71 6.71
N HIS A 98 17.32 16.19 6.26
CA HIS A 98 16.53 16.86 5.23
C HIS A 98 16.02 18.23 5.73
N LEU A 99 16.12 19.27 4.91
CA LEU A 99 15.74 20.65 5.26
C LEU A 99 14.31 20.75 5.80
N MET A 100 13.35 20.19 5.06
CA MET A 100 11.93 20.12 5.48
C MET A 100 11.65 19.21 6.70
N LYS A 101 12.67 18.51 7.23
CA LYS A 101 12.60 17.71 8.48
C LYS A 101 13.43 18.36 9.61
N GLY A 102 13.80 19.64 9.45
CA GLY A 102 14.55 20.41 10.44
C GLY A 102 16.07 20.40 10.26
N GLY A 103 16.61 19.85 9.16
CA GLY A 103 18.03 19.98 8.78
C GLY A 103 19.04 19.26 9.68
N ARG A 104 18.60 18.69 10.81
CA ARG A 104 19.46 17.99 11.77
C ARG A 104 19.74 16.57 11.30
N ARG A 105 20.99 16.30 10.92
CA ARG A 105 21.45 14.93 10.65
C ARG A 105 21.66 14.17 11.96
N ARG A 106 21.73 12.84 11.87
CA ARG A 106 22.13 11.99 13.01
C ARG A 106 23.58 12.31 13.38
N ARG A 107 23.86 12.45 14.68
CA ARG A 107 25.22 12.63 15.18
C ARG A 107 26.06 11.38 14.95
N THR A 108 27.32 11.57 14.62
CA THR A 108 28.32 10.50 14.44
C THR A 108 29.51 10.75 15.36
N THR A 109 30.29 9.72 15.66
CA THR A 109 31.49 9.82 16.52
C THR A 109 32.57 10.77 15.97
N GLY A 110 32.53 11.11 14.67
CA GLY A 110 33.44 12.07 14.04
C GLY A 110 32.92 13.51 14.02
N ASP A 111 31.81 13.80 14.71
CA ASP A 111 31.26 15.15 14.76
C ASP A 111 32.16 16.03 15.63
N TYR A 112 32.64 17.13 15.06
CA TYR A 112 33.45 18.10 15.78
C TYR A 112 32.63 18.75 16.91
N GLU A 113 33.18 18.77 18.11
CA GLU A 113 32.67 19.54 19.24
C GLU A 113 33.53 20.80 19.38
N ALA A 114 32.90 21.96 19.18
CA ALA A 114 33.60 23.24 19.28
C ALA A 114 33.97 23.53 20.74
N TRP A 115 35.21 23.94 20.96
CA TRP A 115 35.68 24.40 22.27
C TRP A 115 34.97 25.70 22.67
N ASN A 116 34.50 25.81 23.92
CA ASN A 116 33.80 26.99 24.45
C ASN A 116 34.55 27.56 25.68
N PRO A 117 35.19 28.74 25.56
CA PRO A 117 36.01 29.33 26.63
C PRO A 117 35.22 29.81 27.86
N GLU A 118 33.92 30.08 27.74
CA GLU A 118 33.11 30.65 28.83
C GLU A 118 32.58 29.61 29.82
N GLN A 119 32.94 28.33 29.64
CA GLN A 119 32.51 27.21 30.50
C GLN A 119 33.54 26.82 31.57
N GLU A 120 34.64 27.57 31.69
CA GLU A 120 35.66 27.51 32.76
C GLU A 120 35.50 28.67 33.75
#